data_AF-A0A534Q5N2-F1
#
_entry.id   AF-A0A534Q5N2-F1
#
_cell.length_a   1.000
_cell.length_b   1.000
_cell.length_c   1.000
_cell.angle_alpha   90.00
_cell.angle_beta   90.00
_cell.angle_gamma   90.00
#
_symmetry.space_group_name_H-M   'P 1'
#
loop_
_entity.id
_entity.type
_entity.pdbx_description
1 polymer ?
#
loop_
_entity_poly.entity_id
_entity_poly.type
_entity_poly.pdbx_seq_one_letter_code
_entity_poly.pdbx_strand_id
1 'polypeptide(L)' 'MSRQRRNARHAVNTVSLKLEDVAGRALVIHEGGDNYSDTPKPLGGGGVRMACGVIPGGSTPAGTRPAK' A
#
# COMPACT_ATOMS: atom_id res chain seq x y z
N MET A 1 19.49 -5.44 22.30
CA MET A 1 18.31 -4.92 21.56
C MET A 1 18.07 -5.82 20.35
N SER A 2 16.89 -6.44 20.23
CA SER A 2 16.60 -7.42 19.18
C SER A 2 16.36 -6.75 17.82
N ARG A 3 16.96 -7.30 16.76
CA ARG A 3 16.67 -6.89 15.37
C ARG A 3 15.37 -7.54 14.89
N GLN A 4 14.23 -7.02 15.37
CA GLN A 4 12.92 -7.41 14.85
C GLN A 4 12.90 -7.23 13.33
N ARG A 5 12.68 -8.30 12.56
CA ARG A 5 12.70 -8.26 11.10
C ARG A 5 11.47 -7.49 10.59
N ARG A 6 11.62 -6.18 10.40
CA ARG A 6 10.58 -5.27 9.85
C ARG A 6 10.27 -5.63 8.39
N ASN A 7 9.41 -6.64 8.17
CA ASN A 7 9.01 -7.08 6.84
C ASN A 7 7.55 -7.54 6.87
N ALA A 8 6.66 -6.76 6.25
CA ALA A 8 5.24 -7.09 6.14
C ALA A 8 5.03 -8.11 4.99
N ARG A 9 4.88 -9.39 5.36
CA ARG A 9 4.67 -10.51 4.42
C ARG A 9 3.28 -11.13 4.48
N HIS A 10 2.40 -10.60 5.33
CA HIS A 10 1.04 -11.14 5.46
C HIS A 10 0.21 -10.67 4.27
N ALA A 11 -0.30 -11.62 3.48
CA ALA A 11 -1.23 -11.32 2.40
C ALA A 11 -2.62 -11.05 2.97
N VAL A 12 -3.31 -10.04 2.45
CA VAL A 12 -4.68 -9.68 2.82
C VAL A 12 -5.53 -9.71 1.56
N ASN A 13 -6.63 -10.46 1.58
CA ASN A 13 -7.64 -10.46 0.53
C ASN A 13 -8.74 -9.43 0.85
N THR A 14 -9.35 -8.86 -0.19
CA THR A 14 -10.54 -8.00 -0.06
C THR A 14 -11.60 -8.45 -1.05
N VAL A 15 -12.87 -8.21 -0.75
CA VAL A 15 -14.00 -8.57 -1.64
C VAL A 15 -14.33 -7.43 -2.61
N SER A 16 -14.00 -6.18 -2.24
CA SER A 16 -14.49 -4.97 -2.89
C SER A 16 -13.50 -4.29 -3.86
N LEU A 17 -12.35 -4.91 -4.16
CA LEU A 17 -11.34 -4.36 -5.07
C LEU A 17 -10.95 -5.39 -6.14
N LYS A 18 -10.95 -4.98 -7.40
CA LYS A 18 -10.35 -5.75 -8.50
C LYS A 18 -9.04 -5.10 -8.95
N LEU A 19 -8.25 -5.83 -9.75
CA LEU A 19 -6.99 -5.31 -10.32
C LEU A 19 -7.23 -4.18 -11.35
N GLU A 20 -8.31 -4.24 -12.12
CA GLU A 20 -8.77 -3.16 -13.00
C GLU A 20 -9.09 -1.86 -12.24
N ASP A 21 -9.63 -1.98 -11.01
CA ASP A 21 -9.97 -0.84 -10.15
C ASP A 21 -8.75 -0.17 -9.51
N VAL A 22 -7.55 -0.74 -9.64
CA VAL A 22 -6.30 -0.17 -9.08
C VAL A 22 -5.17 0.04 -10.10
N ALA A 23 -5.30 -0.47 -11.32
CA ALA A 23 -4.34 -0.24 -12.40
C ALA A 23 -4.12 1.26 -12.68
N GLY A 24 -2.86 1.70 -12.70
CA GLY A 24 -2.46 3.10 -12.87
C GLY A 24 -2.58 3.97 -11.60
N ARG A 25 -2.98 3.42 -10.46
CA ARG A 25 -3.25 4.17 -9.21
C ARG A 25 -2.15 3.91 -8.17
N ALA A 26 -2.01 4.82 -7.22
CA ALA A 26 -0.95 4.75 -6.21
C ALA A 26 -1.40 3.98 -4.96
N LEU A 27 -0.66 2.93 -4.60
CA LEU A 27 -0.71 2.34 -3.27
C LEU A 27 0.13 3.20 -2.31
N VAL A 28 -0.34 3.36 -1.07
CA VAL A 28 0.30 4.18 -0.02
C VAL A 28 0.37 3.39 1.28
N ILE A 29 1.51 3.47 1.97
CA ILE A 29 1.73 2.93 3.31
C ILE A 29 1.90 4.12 4.26
N HIS A 30 1.13 4.14 5.34
CA HIS A 30 1.21 5.17 6.38
C HIS A 30 2.17 4.77 7.52
N GLU A 31 2.51 5.70 8.42
CA GLU A 31 3.37 5.42 9.59
C GLU A 31 2.63 4.65 10.69
N GLY A 32 1.38 5.03 10.96
CA GLY A 32 0.51 4.40 11.94
C GLY A 32 -0.25 3.20 11.40
N GLY A 33 -1.02 2.56 12.29
CA GLY A 33 -2.06 1.62 11.92
C GLY A 33 -3.32 2.31 11.40
N ASP A 34 -4.30 1.51 10.99
CA ASP A 34 -5.62 1.94 10.55
C ASP A 34 -6.67 1.25 11.42
N ASN A 35 -7.59 2.01 12.03
CA ASN A 35 -8.70 1.47 12.83
C ASN A 35 -10.04 1.37 12.06
N TYR A 36 -10.02 1.63 10.75
CA TYR A 36 -11.18 1.66 9.86
C TYR A 36 -12.27 2.69 10.26
N SER A 37 -11.88 3.78 10.93
CA SER A 37 -12.78 4.84 11.37
C SER A 37 -12.13 6.23 11.29
N ASP A 38 -12.95 7.27 11.15
CA ASP A 38 -12.50 8.67 11.31
C ASP A 38 -12.50 9.15 12.77
N THR A 39 -12.85 8.28 13.72
CA THR A 39 -12.87 8.57 15.16
C THR A 39 -11.98 7.56 15.90
N PRO A 40 -11.14 7.99 16.86
CA PRO A 40 -10.93 9.35 17.37
C PRO A 40 -9.97 10.20 16.51
N LYS A 41 -9.50 9.69 15.38
CA LYS A 41 -8.62 10.41 14.43
C LYS A 41 -9.09 10.13 13.00
N PRO A 42 -9.04 11.12 12.09
CA PRO A 42 -9.46 10.93 10.70
C PRO A 42 -8.58 9.91 9.97
N LEU A 43 -9.14 9.29 8.92
CA LEU A 43 -8.47 8.35 8.01
C LEU A 43 -7.75 7.21 8.75
N GLY A 44 -8.47 6.54 9.66
CA GLY A 44 -7.96 5.39 10.42
C GLY A 44 -6.95 5.73 11.51
N GLY A 45 -6.52 7.00 11.60
CA GLY A 45 -5.39 7.44 12.42
C GLY A 45 -4.00 7.17 11.82
N GLY A 46 -3.91 6.82 10.53
CA GLY A 46 -2.65 6.38 9.89
C GLY A 46 -1.52 7.41 9.86
N GLY A 47 -1.82 8.71 9.84
CA GLY A 47 -0.80 9.77 9.89
C GLY A 47 -0.04 9.98 8.58
N VAL A 48 1.29 10.12 8.64
CA VAL A 48 2.11 10.49 7.48
C VAL A 48 2.30 9.33 6.50
N ARG A 49 2.58 9.64 5.23
CA ARG A 49 2.80 8.67 4.16
C ARG A 49 4.27 8.25 4.12
N MET A 50 4.58 7.04 4.57
CA MET A 50 5.94 6.51 4.69
C MET A 50 6.48 5.90 3.39
N ALA A 51 5.61 5.35 2.55
CA ALA A 51 5.98 4.84 1.24
C ALA A 51 4.79 4.92 0.27
N CYS A 52 5.07 5.00 -1.03
CA CYS A 52 4.07 4.90 -2.08
C CYS A 52 4.65 4.25 -3.34
N GLY A 53 3.78 3.70 -4.18
CA GLY A 53 4.15 3.17 -5.49
C GLY A 53 2.94 3.12 -6.43
N VAL A 54 3.14 3.46 -7.70
CA VAL A 54 2.10 3.34 -8.73
C VAL A 54 1.99 1.88 -9.16
N ILE A 55 0.79 1.33 -9.09
CA ILE A 55 0.46 0.01 -9.64
C ILE A 55 0.45 0.17 -11.17
N PRO A 56 1.25 -0.60 -11.93
CA PRO A 56 1.35 -0.43 -13.38
C PRO A 56 -0.01 -0.54 -14.09
N GLY A 57 -0.22 0.31 -15.09
CA GLY A 57 -1.26 0.09 -16.09
C GLY A 57 -0.90 -1.10 -17.00
N GLY A 58 -1.90 -1.72 -17.62
CA GLY A 58 -1.79 -2.97 -18.39
C GLY A 58 -0.95 -2.93 -19.68
N SER A 59 -0.08 -1.93 -19.86
CA SER A 59 0.87 -1.79 -20.97
C SER A 59 2.34 -1.93 -20.55
N THR A 60 2.66 -1.87 -19.24
CA THR A 60 4.02 -2.07 -18.74
C THR A 60 4.24 -3.55 -18.37
N PRO A 61 5.12 -4.30 -19.06
CA PRO A 61 5.36 -5.70 -18.73
C PRO A 61 6.00 -5.84 -17.34
N ALA A 62 5.45 -6.74 -16.52
CA ALA A 62 5.86 -7.00 -15.14
C ALA A 62 7.24 -7.70 -15.06
N GLY A 63 8.29 -6.94 -15.36
CA GLY A 63 9.68 -7.39 -15.46
C GLY A 63 10.64 -6.29 -15.93
N THR A 64 10.15 -5.27 -16.65
CA THR A 64 10.97 -4.09 -16.97
C THR A 64 11.14 -3.21 -15.73
N ARG A 65 12.18 -3.50 -14.94
CA ARG A 65 12.79 -2.51 -14.05
C ARG A 65 13.05 -1.23 -14.88
N PRO A 66 12.65 -0.03 -14.42
CA PRO A 66 12.98 1.19 -15.15
C PRO A 66 14.49 1.33 -15.28
N ALA A 67 14.97 1.47 -16.52
CA ALA A 67 16.36 1.78 -16.79
C ALA A 67 16.69 3.18 -16.23
N LYS A 68 17.89 3.32 -15.65
CA LYS A 68 18.35 4.51 -14.93
C LYS A 68 19.62 5.06 -15.56
#